data_AF-A0A285QD67-F1
#
_entry.id   AF-A0A285QD67-F1
#
_cell.length_a   1.000
_cell.length_b   1.000
_cell.length_c   1.000
_cell.angle_alpha   90.00
_cell.angle_beta   90.00
_cell.angle_gamma   90.00
#
_symmetry.space_group_name_H-M   'P 1'
#
loop_
_entity.id
_entity.type
_entity.pdbx_description
1 polymer ?
#
loop_
_entity_poly.entity_id
_entity_poly.type
_entity_poly.pdbx_seq_one_letter_code
_entity_poly.pdbx_strand_id
1 'polypeptide(L)' 'MRWFAPQPNVTEAEREAGLRLLISEAAWSGGTAALTTGVILTAFALHLGASNIMVGVLASTPFLAQLLDI' A
#
# COMPACT_ATOMS: atom_id res chain seq x y z
N MET A 1 20.08 1.09 -23.09
CA MET A 1 18.80 0.51 -22.62
C MET A 1 19.01 -0.94 -22.19
N ARG A 2 19.77 -1.19 -21.11
CA ARG A 2 20.15 -2.54 -20.69
C ARG A 2 19.38 -3.03 -19.45
N TRP A 3 18.45 -2.21 -18.93
CA TRP A 3 17.73 -2.45 -17.68
C TRP A 3 16.63 -3.51 -17.77
N PHE A 4 16.11 -3.79 -18.97
CA PHE A 4 15.03 -4.77 -19.18
C PHE A 4 15.51 -6.11 -19.76
N ALA A 5 16.83 -6.30 -19.94
CA ALA A 5 17.35 -7.58 -20.39
C ALA A 5 17.32 -8.57 -19.21
N PRO A 6 16.80 -9.79 -19.38
CA PRO A 6 16.77 -10.79 -18.32
C PRO A 6 18.19 -11.09 -17.84
N GLN A 7 18.39 -11.04 -16.53
CA GLN A 7 19.69 -11.32 -15.92
C GLN A 7 19.85 -12.83 -15.71
N PRO A 8 20.89 -13.47 -16.27
CA PRO A 8 21.05 -14.92 -16.20
C PRO A 8 21.55 -15.41 -14.83
N ASN A 9 22.17 -14.54 -14.03
CA ASN A 9 22.64 -14.85 -12.69
C ASN A 9 22.43 -13.63 -11.80
N VAL A 10 22.02 -13.85 -10.54
CA VAL A 10 21.86 -12.82 -9.51
C VAL A 10 22.87 -13.12 -8.41
N THR A 11 23.70 -12.14 -8.08
CA THR A 11 24.65 -12.27 -6.97
C THR A 11 23.95 -12.12 -5.62
N GLU A 12 24.56 -12.64 -4.53
CA GLU A 12 23.98 -12.51 -3.19
C GLU A 12 23.82 -11.04 -2.77
N ALA A 13 24.75 -10.17 -3.17
CA ALA A 13 24.68 -8.74 -2.87
C ALA A 13 23.49 -8.06 -3.59
N GLU A 14 23.23 -8.41 -4.85
CA GLU A 14 22.08 -7.91 -5.61
C GLU A 14 20.76 -8.44 -5.04
N ARG A 15 20.75 -9.71 -4.59
CA ARG A 15 19.60 -10.30 -3.90
C ARG A 15 19.27 -9.56 -2.61
N GLU A 16 20.25 -9.32 -1.74
CA GLU A 16 20.06 -8.58 -0.49
C GLU A 16 19.58 -7.14 -0.74
N ALA A 17 20.17 -6.46 -1.73
CA ALA A 17 19.73 -5.13 -2.15
C ALA A 17 18.27 -5.16 -2.66
N GLY A 18 17.92 -6.16 -3.48
CA GLY A 18 16.57 -6.36 -3.99
C GLY A 18 15.54 -6.61 -2.88
N LEU A 19 15.88 -7.41 -1.87
CA LEU A 19 15.01 -7.67 -0.72
C LEU A 19 14.73 -6.40 0.08
N ARG A 20 15.76 -5.56 0.32
CA ARG A 20 15.59 -4.27 1.00
C ARG A 20 14.69 -3.32 0.20
N LEU A 21 14.86 -3.30 -1.12
CA LEU A 21 14.00 -2.52 -2.02
C LEU A 21 12.56 -3.01 -1.95
N LEU A 22 12.33 -4.33 -1.97
CA LEU A 22 11.01 -4.94 -1.83
C LEU A 22 10.33 -4.54 -0.53
N ILE A 23 11.04 -4.59 0.60
CA ILE A 23 10.49 -4.16 1.90
C ILE A 23 10.14 -2.67 1.87
N SER A 24 11.02 -1.84 1.31
CA SER A 24 10.76 -0.39 1.22
C SER A 24 9.57 -0.08 0.32
N GLU A 25 9.43 -0.78 -0.81
CA GLU A 25 8.32 -0.62 -1.74
C GLU A 25 7.02 -1.04 -1.07
N ALA A 26 6.98 -2.19 -0.41
CA ALA A 26 5.82 -2.65 0.35
C ALA A 26 5.42 -1.66 1.45
N ALA A 27 6.39 -1.08 2.17
CA ALA A 27 6.12 -0.09 3.21
C ALA A 27 5.54 1.22 2.63
N TRP A 28 6.08 1.73 1.52
CA TRP A 28 5.57 2.95 0.88
C TRP A 28 4.23 2.72 0.18
N SER A 29 4.09 1.63 -0.56
CA SER A 29 2.86 1.25 -1.24
C SER A 29 1.74 1.01 -0.23
N GLY A 30 1.98 0.16 0.78
CA GLY A 30 1.02 -0.09 1.85
C GLY A 30 0.71 1.16 2.69
N GLY A 31 1.72 1.97 3.01
CA GLY A 31 1.56 3.20 3.76
C GLY A 31 0.71 4.24 3.02
N THR A 32 0.96 4.44 1.72
CA THR A 32 0.15 5.36 0.90
C THR A 32 -1.28 4.86 0.72
N ALA A 33 -1.49 3.55 0.53
CA ALA A 33 -2.81 2.96 0.49
C ALA A 33 -3.57 3.19 1.80
N ALA A 34 -2.93 2.94 2.95
CA ALA A 34 -3.54 3.14 4.27
C ALA A 34 -3.87 4.62 4.55
N LEU A 35 -2.98 5.54 4.18
CA LEU A 35 -3.20 6.98 4.36
C LEU A 35 -4.36 7.50 3.51
N THR A 36 -4.41 7.10 2.23
CA THR A 36 -5.42 7.61 1.28
C THR A 36 -6.80 7.03 1.55
N THR A 37 -6.90 5.72 1.81
CA THR A 37 -8.19 5.03 2.01
C THR A 37 -8.69 5.11 3.46
N GLY A 38 -7.79 5.18 4.43
CA GLY A 38 -8.14 5.31 5.84
C GLY A 38 -8.23 6.77 6.27
N VAL A 39 -7.08 7.38 6.55
CA VAL A 39 -7.00 8.67 7.25
C VAL A 39 -7.57 9.83 6.43
N ILE A 40 -7.10 10.01 5.20
CA ILE A 40 -7.48 11.15 4.35
C ILE A 40 -8.96 11.07 3.99
N LEU A 41 -9.43 9.92 3.49
CA LEU A 41 -10.81 9.71 3.10
C LEU A 41 -11.78 9.88 4.28
N THR A 42 -11.41 9.38 5.46
CA THR A 42 -12.20 9.58 6.68
C THR A 42 -12.27 11.04 7.09
N ALA A 43 -11.14 11.76 7.09
CA ALA A 43 -11.11 13.19 7.41
C ALA A 43 -11.93 14.01 6.41
N PHE A 44 -11.86 13.67 5.12
CA PHE A 44 -12.69 14.28 4.08
C PHE A 44 -14.17 14.03 4.29
N ALA A 45 -14.55 12.79 4.62
CA ALA A 45 -15.95 12.46 4.94
C ALA A 45 -16.45 13.25 6.16
N LEU A 46 -15.65 13.35 7.22
CA LEU A 46 -15.97 14.19 8.38
C LEU A 46 -16.16 15.66 8.00
N HIS A 47 -15.30 16.20 7.13
CA HIS A 47 -15.44 17.57 6.63
C HIS A 47 -16.76 17.78 5.88
N LEU A 48 -17.26 16.76 5.17
CA LEU A 48 -18.56 16.79 4.49
C LEU A 48 -19.76 16.55 5.43
N GLY A 49 -19.55 16.36 6.73
CA GLY A 49 -20.60 16.10 7.70
C GLY A 49 -21.01 14.63 7.80
N ALA A 50 -20.12 13.69 7.45
CA ALA A 50 -20.39 12.26 7.54
C ALA A 50 -20.70 11.80 8.96
N SER A 51 -21.66 10.89 9.09
CA SER A 51 -22.00 10.25 10.37
C SER A 51 -20.92 9.27 10.83
N ASN A 52 -20.92 8.93 12.11
CA ASN A 52 -19.99 7.94 12.70
C ASN A 52 -20.06 6.57 12.00
N ILE A 53 -21.22 6.16 11.49
CA ILE A 53 -21.40 4.93 10.72
C ILE A 53 -20.61 5.00 9.40
N MET A 54 -20.71 6.12 8.67
CA MET A 54 -20.00 6.31 7.40
C MET A 54 -18.48 6.32 7.63
N VAL A 55 -18.02 6.96 8.70
CA VAL A 55 -16.61 6.94 9.11
C VAL A 55 -16.15 5.52 9.43
N GLY A 56 -16.95 4.75 10.16
CA GLY A 56 -16.64 3.35 10.47
C GLY A 56 -16.50 2.49 9.20
N VAL A 57 -17.40 2.68 8.22
CA VAL A 57 -17.32 1.98 6.93
C VAL A 57 -16.05 2.38 6.16
N LEU A 58 -15.75 3.66 6.05
CA LEU A 58 -14.55 4.15 5.34
C LEU A 58 -13.26 3.70 6.00
N ALA A 59 -13.18 3.72 7.33
CA ALA A 59 -12.02 3.22 8.08
C ALA A 59 -11.82 1.70 7.93
N SER A 60 -12.88 0.95 7.64
CA SER A 60 -12.81 -0.50 7.42
C SER A 60 -12.38 -0.92 6.01
N THR A 61 -12.37 0.02 5.05
CA THR A 61 -12.01 -0.23 3.64
C THR A 61 -10.72 -1.05 3.42
N PRO A 62 -9.58 -0.77 4.07
CA PRO A 62 -8.37 -1.58 3.87
C PRO A 62 -8.52 -3.04 4.33
N PHE A 63 -9.39 -3.33 5.31
CA PHE A 63 -9.67 -4.72 5.72
C PHE A 63 -10.62 -5.41 4.73
N LEU A 64 -11.58 -4.68 4.18
CA LEU A 64 -12.45 -5.18 3.11
C LEU A 64 -11.68 -5.46 1.83
N ALA A 65 -10.70 -4.61 1.48
CA ALA A 65 -9.82 -4.83 0.35
C ALA A 65 -9.02 -6.13 0.51
N GLN A 66 -8.42 -6.36 1.69
CA GLN A 66 -7.72 -7.61 2.00
C GLN A 66 -8.61 -8.85 1.94
N LEU A 67 -9.91 -8.73 2.26
CA LEU A 67 -10.87 -9.84 2.15
C LEU A 67 -11.14 -10.22 0.68
N LEU A 68 -11.04 -9.26 -0.24
CA LEU A 68 -11.26 -9.47 -1.68
C LEU A 68 -10.02 -9.97 -2.42
N ASP A 69 -8.82 -9.76 -1.86
CA ASP A 69 -7.54 -10.24 -2.42
C ASP A 69 -7.27 -11.74 -2.13
N ILE A 70 -8.19 -12.45 -1.46
CA ILE A 70 -8.15 -13.90 -1.21
C ILE A 70 -8.68 -14.70 -2.39
#